data_AF-A0A5J9V5Y4-F1
#
_entry.id   AF-A0A5J9V5Y4-F1
#
_cell.length_a   1.000
_cell.length_b   1.000
_cell.length_c   1.000
_cell.angle_alpha   90.00
_cell.angle_beta   90.00
_cell.angle_gamma   90.00
#
_symmetry.space_group_name_H-M   'P 1'
#
loop_
_entity.id
_entity.type
_entity.pdbx_description
1 polymer ?
#
loop_
_entity_poly.entity_id
_entity_poly.type
_entity_poly.pdbx_seq_one_letter_code
_entity_poly.pdbx_strand_id
1 'polypeptide(L)'
;MAPSNKCVLVLAVLLTFATLQQSAAIRAQVAAAAPAPAPGSSIWPQFFFPCIPGLPRLFPCYQTPPSPPFRGPQECRTPLMKMMSCAGYLTNSSVLEPSCECCKGYDSIGKAKEGICYCHLVNGDFNQLLPPLTPMITARMFNLTPACNLYLKMETYVKYCNMDTVPPMTLPGPPPSGT
;
A
#
# COMPACT_ATOMS: atom_id res chain seq x y z
N MET A 1 -34.35 8.13 -7.22
CA MET A 1 -33.18 8.15 -6.30
C MET A 1 -32.37 9.39 -6.66
N ALA A 2 -32.42 10.43 -5.83
CA ALA A 2 -31.75 11.70 -6.11
C ALA A 2 -30.25 11.59 -5.75
N PRO A 3 -29.32 11.97 -6.63
CA PRO A 3 -27.91 12.00 -6.29
C PRO A 3 -27.66 13.10 -5.24
N SER A 4 -26.88 12.77 -4.21
CA SER A 4 -26.45 13.70 -3.17
C SER A 4 -25.67 14.86 -3.78
N ASN A 5 -26.26 16.05 -3.75
CA ASN A 5 -25.78 17.27 -4.41
C ASN A 5 -24.35 17.68 -3.99
N LYS A 6 -23.88 17.18 -2.84
CA LYS A 6 -22.54 17.46 -2.30
C LYS A 6 -21.42 16.76 -3.10
N CYS A 7 -21.65 15.53 -3.59
CA CYS A 7 -20.65 14.81 -4.38
C CYS A 7 -20.54 15.37 -5.81
N VAL A 8 -21.67 15.81 -6.38
CA VAL A 8 -21.71 16.44 -7.70
C VAL A 8 -20.94 17.76 -7.70
N LEU A 9 -21.08 18.56 -6.62
CA LEU A 9 -20.35 19.83 -6.48
C LEU A 9 -18.83 19.62 -6.41
N VAL A 10 -18.35 18.59 -5.69
CA VAL A 10 -16.91 18.29 -5.59
C VAL A 10 -16.33 17.85 -6.94
N LEU A 11 -17.08 17.05 -7.71
CA LEU A 11 -16.69 16.65 -9.07
C LEU A 11 -16.61 17.84 -10.04
N ALA A 12 -17.58 18.76 -9.98
CA ALA A 12 -17.56 19.96 -10.80
C ALA A 12 -16.37 20.89 -10.47
N VAL A 13 -16.06 21.04 -9.19
CA VAL A 13 -14.91 21.84 -8.73
C VAL A 13 -13.59 21.23 -9.20
N LEU A 14 -13.41 19.91 -9.09
CA LEU A 14 -12.17 19.23 -9.53
C LEU A 14 -11.92 19.32 -11.04
N LEU A 15 -12.99 19.25 -11.86
CA LEU A 15 -12.87 19.36 -13.31
C LEU A 15 -12.44 20.78 -13.76
N THR A 16 -12.81 21.83 -13.03
CA THR A 16 -12.37 23.20 -13.35
C THR A 16 -10.90 23.43 -13.04
N PHE A 17 -10.37 22.91 -11.92
CA PHE A 17 -8.94 23.03 -11.58
C PHE A 17 -8.01 22.30 -12.56
N ALA A 18 -8.44 21.15 -13.11
CA ALA A 18 -7.63 20.39 -14.06
C ALA A 18 -7.38 21.15 -15.38
N THR A 19 -8.31 22.00 -15.81
CA THR A 19 -8.17 22.80 -17.04
C THR A 19 -7.26 24.02 -16.87
N LEU A 20 -7.21 24.64 -15.68
CA LEU A 20 -6.32 25.79 -15.44
C LEU A 20 -4.84 25.38 -15.40
N GLN A 21 -4.51 24.20 -14.90
CA GLN A 21 -3.12 23.81 -14.66
C GLN A 21 -2.34 23.45 -15.94
N GLN A 22 -3.02 23.17 -17.05
CA GLN A 22 -2.37 22.88 -18.34
C GLN A 22 -1.78 24.13 -19.03
N SER A 23 -2.25 25.33 -18.69
CA SER A 23 -1.83 26.56 -19.39
C SER A 23 -0.48 27.14 -18.94
N ALA A 24 0.12 26.63 -17.86
CA ALA A 24 1.35 27.18 -17.27
C ALA A 24 2.66 26.46 -17.67
N ALA A 25 2.60 25.31 -18.34
CA ALA A 25 3.77 24.43 -18.50
C ALA A 25 4.58 24.60 -19.81
N ILE A 26 4.21 25.52 -20.72
CA ILE A 26 4.76 25.53 -22.10
C ILE A 26 5.84 26.60 -22.34
N ARG A 27 6.20 27.45 -21.37
CA ARG A 27 7.26 28.47 -21.55
C ARG A 27 8.33 28.41 -20.46
N ALA A 28 9.25 27.45 -20.57
CA ALA A 28 10.57 27.53 -19.92
C ALA A 28 11.56 26.55 -20.56
N GLN A 29 11.84 26.72 -21.85
CA GLN A 29 13.08 26.26 -22.47
C GLN A 29 13.81 27.51 -22.97
N VAL A 30 15.02 27.76 -22.45
CA VAL A 30 16.21 28.32 -23.14
C VAL A 30 17.18 28.89 -22.08
N ALA A 31 18.42 28.42 -22.21
CA ALA A 31 19.69 29.01 -21.75
C ALA A 31 20.03 29.02 -20.25
N ALA A 32 20.95 28.13 -19.87
CA ALA A 32 22.21 28.55 -19.26
C ALA A 32 23.27 27.44 -19.47
N ALA A 33 24.45 27.86 -19.91
CA ALA A 33 25.53 27.04 -20.40
C ALA A 33 26.19 26.17 -19.31
N ALA A 34 26.57 24.96 -19.70
CA ALA A 34 27.37 24.02 -18.91
C ALA A 34 28.86 24.44 -18.88
N PRO A 35 29.58 24.28 -17.76
CA PRO A 35 31.03 24.17 -17.77
C PRO A 35 31.47 22.71 -18.07
N ALA A 36 32.60 22.60 -18.76
CA ALA A 36 33.18 21.39 -19.33
C ALA A 36 33.50 20.25 -18.32
N PRO A 37 33.55 18.98 -18.77
CA PRO A 37 33.99 17.86 -17.94
C PRO A 37 35.53 17.82 -17.81
N ALA A 38 36.01 17.65 -16.59
CA ALA A 38 37.40 17.28 -16.32
C ALA A 38 37.67 15.82 -16.75
N PRO A 39 38.87 15.48 -17.24
CA PRO A 39 39.19 14.13 -17.68
C PRO A 39 39.62 13.28 -16.48
N GLY A 40 39.07 12.07 -16.38
CA GLY A 40 39.65 11.02 -15.56
C GLY A 40 38.64 10.21 -14.79
N SER A 41 38.21 9.08 -15.38
CA SER A 41 38.45 7.73 -14.84
C SER A 41 37.43 6.75 -15.42
N SER A 42 37.90 6.01 -16.43
CA SER A 42 37.67 4.58 -16.63
C SER A 42 36.24 4.06 -16.56
N ILE A 43 35.66 3.93 -17.75
CA ILE A 43 34.53 3.07 -18.10
C ILE A 43 34.94 1.62 -17.83
N TRP A 44 34.47 1.03 -16.74
CA TRP A 44 34.36 -0.42 -16.56
C TRP A 44 32.99 -0.72 -15.96
N PRO A 45 32.22 -1.70 -16.48
CA PRO A 45 31.00 -2.15 -15.82
C PRO A 45 31.43 -2.92 -14.57
N GLN A 46 31.57 -2.21 -13.45
CA GLN A 46 31.85 -2.79 -12.16
C GLN A 46 30.63 -3.64 -11.77
N PHE A 47 30.76 -4.96 -11.91
CA PHE A 47 29.83 -5.94 -11.36
C PHE A 47 29.86 -5.85 -9.82
N PHE A 48 29.12 -4.89 -9.27
CA PHE A 48 28.97 -4.71 -7.83
C PHE A 48 27.98 -5.75 -7.29
N PHE A 49 28.50 -6.88 -6.81
CA PHE A 49 27.69 -7.88 -6.11
C PHE A 49 27.56 -7.53 -4.60
N PRO A 50 26.39 -7.78 -3.98
CA PRO A 50 26.22 -7.62 -2.53
C PRO A 50 27.14 -8.59 -1.77
N CYS A 51 27.74 -8.14 -0.67
CA CYS A 51 28.65 -8.99 0.12
C CYS A 51 27.90 -10.20 0.71
N ILE A 52 28.35 -11.43 0.41
CA ILE A 52 27.85 -12.66 1.06
C ILE A 52 28.52 -12.81 2.43
N PRO A 53 27.76 -12.91 3.55
CA PRO A 53 28.32 -13.12 4.87
C PRO A 53 29.10 -14.45 4.94
N GLY A 54 30.36 -14.41 5.39
CA GLY A 54 31.18 -15.60 5.65
C GLY A 54 32.17 -16.02 4.54
N LEU A 55 32.18 -15.35 3.38
CA LEU A 55 33.21 -15.58 2.34
C LEU A 55 34.36 -14.55 2.43
N PRO A 56 35.61 -14.94 2.10
CA PRO A 56 36.72 -14.01 1.98
C PRO A 56 36.44 -12.97 0.88
N ARG A 57 36.66 -11.69 1.20
CA ARG A 57 36.41 -10.55 0.31
C ARG A 57 37.46 -10.49 -0.80
N LEU A 58 37.19 -11.17 -1.92
CA LEU A 58 38.09 -11.18 -3.09
C LEU A 58 37.79 -10.04 -4.09
N PHE A 59 36.61 -9.41 -4.00
CA PHE A 59 36.17 -8.32 -4.87
C PHE A 59 35.57 -7.16 -4.06
N PRO A 60 35.62 -5.91 -4.58
CA PRO A 60 34.92 -4.77 -3.97
C PRO A 60 33.41 -5.05 -3.89
N CYS A 61 32.88 -5.15 -2.67
CA CYS A 61 31.46 -5.37 -2.42
C CYS A 61 30.92 -4.26 -1.51
N TYR A 62 29.65 -3.89 -1.70
CA TYR A 62 28.98 -2.92 -0.83
C TYR A 62 28.28 -3.66 0.31
N GLN A 63 28.47 -3.19 1.54
CA GLN A 63 27.70 -3.62 2.68
C GLN A 63 26.36 -2.88 2.63
N THR A 64 25.25 -3.57 2.33
CA THR A 64 23.93 -2.95 2.48
C THR A 64 23.75 -2.64 3.97
N PRO A 65 23.50 -1.38 4.35
CA PRO A 65 23.18 -1.05 5.75
C PRO A 65 21.99 -1.89 6.19
N PRO A 66 21.94 -2.37 7.46
CA PRO A 66 20.76 -3.05 7.96
C PRO A 66 19.55 -2.13 7.78
N SER A 67 18.50 -2.65 7.15
CA SER A 67 17.25 -1.91 6.96
C SER A 67 16.76 -1.39 8.32
N PRO A 68 16.34 -0.12 8.43
CA PRO A 68 15.80 0.39 9.69
C PRO A 68 14.59 -0.46 10.12
N PRO A 69 14.39 -0.66 11.43
CA PRO A 69 13.29 -1.48 11.93
C PRO A 69 11.96 -0.91 11.44
N PHE A 70 11.14 -1.80 10.85
CA PHE A 70 9.84 -1.45 10.32
C PHE A 70 8.95 -0.89 11.44
N ARG A 71 8.53 0.39 11.30
CA ARG A 71 7.59 1.06 12.23
C ARG A 71 6.14 0.88 11.78
N GLY A 72 5.71 -0.35 11.55
CA GLY A 72 4.31 -0.67 11.28
C GLY A 72 3.52 -1.02 12.54
N PRO A 73 2.29 -1.52 12.39
CA PRO A 73 1.46 -1.93 13.52
C PRO A 73 2.04 -3.18 14.20
N GLN A 74 1.77 -3.33 15.49
CA GLN A 74 2.17 -4.54 16.24
C GLN A 74 1.27 -5.75 15.93
N GLU A 75 0.02 -5.49 15.53
CA GLU A 75 -0.97 -6.50 15.13
C GLU A 75 -1.91 -5.92 14.08
N CYS A 76 -2.55 -6.79 13.30
CA CYS A 76 -3.31 -6.39 12.12
C CYS A 76 -4.83 -6.40 12.27
N ARG A 77 -5.39 -6.97 13.33
CA ARG A 77 -6.81 -6.92 13.64
C ARG A 77 -7.29 -5.49 13.86
N THR A 78 -6.63 -4.66 14.69
CA THR A 78 -7.11 -3.27 14.90
C THR A 78 -7.15 -2.44 13.61
N PRO A 79 -6.10 -2.44 12.77
CA PRO A 79 -6.18 -1.84 11.43
C PRO A 79 -7.32 -2.39 10.59
N LEU A 80 -7.46 -3.71 10.50
CA LEU A 80 -8.48 -4.36 9.66
C LEU A 80 -9.91 -4.12 10.16
N MET A 81 -10.12 -3.90 11.46
CA MET A 81 -11.44 -3.56 12.01
C MET A 81 -12.02 -2.28 11.41
N LYS A 82 -11.18 -1.37 10.87
CA LYS A 82 -11.65 -0.18 10.13
C LYS A 82 -12.48 -0.55 8.89
N MET A 83 -12.33 -1.78 8.38
CA MET A 83 -13.08 -2.31 7.23
C MET A 83 -14.33 -3.12 7.61
N MET A 84 -14.73 -3.16 8.88
CA MET A 84 -15.93 -3.93 9.26
C MET A 84 -17.21 -3.45 8.54
N SER A 85 -17.28 -2.16 8.20
CA SER A 85 -18.34 -1.58 7.35
C SER A 85 -18.37 -2.16 5.92
N CYS A 86 -17.32 -2.85 5.47
CA CYS A 86 -17.27 -3.56 4.19
C CYS A 86 -17.87 -4.97 4.23
N ALA A 87 -18.18 -5.52 5.42
CA ALA A 87 -18.61 -6.91 5.58
C ALA A 87 -19.76 -7.27 4.64
N GLY A 88 -20.79 -6.42 4.54
CA GLY A 88 -21.94 -6.67 3.66
C GLY A 88 -21.57 -6.77 2.17
N TYR A 89 -20.64 -5.95 1.68
CA TYR A 89 -20.16 -6.02 0.29
C TYR A 89 -19.28 -7.25 0.07
N LEU A 90 -18.46 -7.59 1.07
CA LEU A 90 -17.50 -8.68 1.01
C LEU A 90 -18.16 -10.05 1.08
N THR A 91 -19.31 -10.20 1.74
CA THR A 91 -19.97 -11.50 1.95
C THR A 91 -21.21 -11.71 1.10
N ASN A 92 -21.80 -10.66 0.52
CA ASN A 92 -23.05 -10.76 -0.25
C ASN A 92 -22.87 -10.27 -1.69
N SER A 93 -22.96 -11.19 -2.64
CA SER A 93 -22.85 -10.91 -4.08
C SER A 93 -23.98 -10.03 -4.64
N SER A 94 -25.08 -9.88 -3.91
CA SER A 94 -26.19 -8.99 -4.32
C SER A 94 -25.87 -7.52 -4.04
N VAL A 95 -24.91 -7.22 -3.18
CA VAL A 95 -24.48 -5.84 -2.90
C VAL A 95 -23.56 -5.38 -4.03
N LEU A 96 -24.03 -4.46 -4.87
CA LEU A 96 -23.30 -4.03 -6.07
C LEU A 96 -22.13 -3.09 -5.75
N GLU A 97 -22.30 -2.22 -4.76
CA GLU A 97 -21.34 -1.19 -4.41
C GLU A 97 -21.05 -1.17 -2.90
N PRO A 98 -19.79 -0.94 -2.48
CA PRO A 98 -19.44 -0.72 -1.09
C PRO A 98 -20.01 0.60 -0.57
N SER A 99 -20.26 0.66 0.74
CA SER A 99 -20.68 1.91 1.40
C SER A 99 -19.52 2.92 1.45
N CYS A 100 -19.84 4.21 1.61
CA CYS A 100 -18.83 5.26 1.79
C CYS A 100 -17.92 4.98 3.00
N GLU A 101 -18.50 4.53 4.12
CA GLU A 101 -17.73 4.16 5.32
C GLU A 101 -16.83 2.94 5.08
N CYS A 102 -17.25 1.98 4.25
CA CYS A 102 -16.37 0.88 3.83
C CYS A 102 -15.15 1.42 3.07
N CYS A 103 -15.36 2.26 2.06
CA CYS A 103 -14.27 2.79 1.27
C CYS A 103 -13.32 3.67 2.08
N LYS A 104 -13.84 4.48 3.00
CA LYS A 104 -13.03 5.28 3.93
C LYS A 104 -12.19 4.39 4.86
N GLY A 105 -12.79 3.34 5.41
CA GLY A 105 -12.08 2.36 6.25
C GLY A 105 -10.96 1.67 5.49
N TYR A 106 -11.28 1.17 4.30
CA TYR A 106 -10.33 0.52 3.40
C TYR A 106 -9.16 1.44 3.02
N ASP A 107 -9.43 2.65 2.54
CA ASP A 107 -8.42 3.65 2.17
C ASP A 107 -7.52 4.05 3.35
N SER A 108 -8.08 4.14 4.55
CA SER A 108 -7.32 4.55 5.74
C SER A 108 -6.17 3.62 6.11
N ILE A 109 -6.31 2.31 5.83
CA ILE A 109 -5.26 1.32 6.07
C ILE A 109 -4.09 1.54 5.12
N GLY A 110 -4.38 1.77 3.84
CA GLY A 110 -3.36 2.01 2.81
C GLY A 110 -2.62 3.33 2.96
N LYS A 111 -3.27 4.36 3.53
CA LYS A 111 -2.63 5.66 3.83
C LYS A 111 -1.77 5.65 5.09
N ALA A 112 -2.02 4.72 6.01
CA ALA A 112 -1.26 4.58 7.24
C ALA A 112 -0.01 3.69 7.03
N LYS A 113 0.80 3.54 8.08
CA LYS A 113 1.87 2.51 8.12
C LYS A 113 1.32 1.09 8.29
N GLU A 114 0.01 0.91 8.07
CA GLU A 114 -0.76 -0.31 8.30
C GLU A 114 -1.01 -1.08 7.01
N GLY A 115 -0.57 -0.60 5.84
CA GLY A 115 -0.78 -1.26 4.54
C GLY A 115 -0.28 -2.72 4.49
N ILE A 116 0.69 -3.10 5.33
CA ILE A 116 1.13 -4.49 5.51
C ILE A 116 0.02 -5.42 6.00
N CYS A 117 -1.00 -4.90 6.69
CA CYS A 117 -2.12 -5.70 7.16
C CYS A 117 -3.08 -6.11 6.05
N TYR A 118 -2.97 -5.55 4.84
CA TYR A 118 -3.68 -6.08 3.69
C TYR A 118 -3.26 -7.51 3.32
N CYS A 119 -2.08 -7.96 3.73
CA CYS A 119 -1.66 -9.34 3.48
C CYS A 119 -2.60 -10.34 4.15
N HIS A 120 -3.08 -10.03 5.36
CA HIS A 120 -4.11 -10.80 6.05
C HIS A 120 -5.46 -10.75 5.34
N LEU A 121 -5.80 -9.62 4.72
CA LEU A 121 -7.01 -9.52 3.90
C LEU A 121 -6.89 -10.46 2.68
N VAL A 122 -5.78 -10.40 1.94
CA VAL A 122 -5.52 -11.21 0.74
C VAL A 122 -5.45 -12.71 1.06
N ASN A 123 -4.86 -13.07 2.20
CA ASN A 123 -4.77 -14.46 2.66
C ASN A 123 -6.10 -15.00 3.22
N GLY A 124 -7.12 -14.15 3.40
CA GLY A 124 -8.44 -14.54 3.89
C GLY A 124 -8.56 -14.57 5.41
N ASP A 125 -7.56 -14.10 6.17
CA ASP A 125 -7.60 -14.00 7.64
C ASP A 125 -8.65 -13.00 8.12
N PHE A 126 -9.09 -12.09 7.24
CA PHE A 126 -10.22 -11.21 7.50
C PHE A 126 -11.52 -11.96 7.83
N ASN A 127 -11.66 -13.22 7.42
CA ASN A 127 -12.78 -14.07 7.82
C ASN A 127 -12.89 -14.26 9.34
N GLN A 128 -11.79 -14.10 10.08
CA GLN A 128 -11.79 -14.14 11.54
C GLN A 128 -12.54 -12.95 12.17
N LEU A 129 -12.72 -11.87 11.41
CA LEU A 129 -13.47 -10.68 11.84
C LEU A 129 -14.94 -10.73 11.39
N LEU A 130 -15.25 -11.57 10.41
CA LEU A 130 -16.60 -11.72 9.89
C LEU A 130 -17.42 -12.69 10.73
N PRO A 131 -18.77 -12.64 10.63
CA PRO A 131 -19.61 -13.67 11.22
C PRO A 131 -19.24 -15.07 10.66
N PRO A 132 -19.22 -16.13 11.49
CA PRO A 132 -18.66 -17.43 11.09
C PRO A 132 -19.36 -18.11 9.91
N LEU A 133 -20.64 -17.82 9.68
CA LEU A 133 -21.46 -18.41 8.61
C LEU A 133 -21.40 -17.61 7.30
N THR A 134 -20.68 -16.50 7.26
CA THR A 134 -20.63 -15.60 6.10
C THR A 134 -19.17 -15.34 5.72
N PRO A 135 -18.50 -16.30 5.08
CA PRO A 135 -17.15 -16.09 4.61
C PRO A 135 -17.13 -15.00 3.53
N MET A 136 -16.01 -14.31 3.44
CA MET A 136 -15.74 -13.34 2.40
C MET A 136 -15.68 -14.02 1.03
N ILE A 137 -16.32 -13.39 0.06
CA ILE A 137 -16.17 -13.69 -1.36
C ILE A 137 -14.85 -13.08 -1.82
N THR A 138 -13.80 -13.88 -1.99
CA THR A 138 -12.44 -13.41 -2.30
C THR A 138 -12.37 -12.49 -3.52
N ALA A 139 -13.18 -12.73 -4.56
CA ALA A 139 -13.23 -11.84 -5.72
C ALA A 139 -13.69 -10.41 -5.37
N ARG A 140 -14.56 -10.24 -4.37
CA ARG A 140 -15.06 -8.92 -3.93
C ARG A 140 -13.97 -8.10 -3.27
N MET A 141 -13.05 -8.73 -2.55
CA MET A 141 -11.91 -8.06 -1.95
C MET A 141 -11.05 -7.35 -2.99
N PHE A 142 -10.72 -8.02 -4.09
CA PHE A 142 -9.95 -7.39 -5.17
C PHE A 142 -10.74 -6.30 -5.89
N ASN A 143 -12.07 -6.42 -5.92
CA ASN A 143 -12.96 -5.39 -6.48
C ASN A 143 -13.14 -4.17 -5.56
N LEU A 144 -12.69 -4.18 -4.30
CA LEU A 144 -12.76 -2.98 -3.43
C LEU A 144 -11.94 -1.82 -3.98
N THR A 145 -10.74 -2.09 -4.51
CA THR A 145 -9.88 -1.05 -5.08
C THR A 145 -10.59 -0.26 -6.18
N PRO A 146 -11.07 -0.89 -7.27
CA PRO A 146 -11.82 -0.17 -8.30
C PRO A 146 -13.18 0.35 -7.79
N ALA A 147 -13.91 -0.40 -6.96
CA ALA A 147 -15.23 0.04 -6.48
C ALA A 147 -15.16 1.27 -5.54
N CYS A 148 -14.06 1.44 -4.81
CA CYS A 148 -13.80 2.61 -3.97
C CYS A 148 -13.04 3.73 -4.70
N ASN A 149 -12.78 3.58 -6.01
CA ASN A 149 -11.96 4.51 -6.80
C ASN A 149 -10.57 4.77 -6.17
N LEU A 150 -9.99 3.74 -5.55
CA LEU A 150 -8.65 3.80 -4.98
C LEU A 150 -7.64 3.28 -6.00
N TYR A 151 -6.44 3.87 -6.00
CA TYR A 151 -5.34 3.44 -6.85
C TYR A 151 -4.31 2.66 -6.03
N LEU A 152 -4.71 1.49 -5.52
CA LEU A 152 -3.79 0.52 -4.95
C LEU A 152 -3.33 -0.43 -6.06
N LYS A 153 -2.13 -0.20 -6.59
CA LYS A 153 -1.51 -1.11 -7.56
C LYS A 153 -1.24 -2.46 -6.90
N MET A 154 -1.43 -3.56 -7.63
CA MET A 154 -1.06 -4.90 -7.17
C MET A 154 0.41 -4.98 -6.73
N GLU A 155 1.29 -4.25 -7.41
CA GLU A 155 2.71 -4.08 -7.04
C GLU A 155 2.89 -3.57 -5.61
N THR A 156 1.99 -2.70 -5.13
CA THR A 156 2.01 -2.17 -3.77
C THR A 156 1.67 -3.25 -2.75
N TYR A 157 0.66 -4.10 -3.04
CA TYR A 157 0.36 -5.26 -2.20
C TYR A 157 1.53 -6.23 -2.11
N VAL A 158 2.11 -6.58 -3.26
CA VAL A 158 3.28 -7.47 -3.32
C VAL A 158 4.45 -6.86 -2.55
N LYS A 159 4.69 -5.57 -2.67
CA LYS A 159 5.72 -4.86 -1.89
C LYS A 159 5.47 -4.93 -0.38
N TYR A 160 4.22 -4.79 0.06
CA TYR A 160 3.88 -4.89 1.48
C TYR A 160 4.04 -6.32 2.01
N CYS A 161 3.60 -7.32 1.24
CA CYS A 161 3.59 -8.72 1.67
C CYS A 161 4.91 -9.46 1.46
N ASN A 162 5.84 -8.88 0.68
CA ASN A 162 7.22 -9.38 0.55
C ASN A 162 8.16 -8.84 1.64
N MET A 163 7.67 -8.09 2.63
CA MET A 163 8.49 -7.73 3.79
C MET A 163 8.68 -8.95 4.69
N ASP A 164 9.87 -9.07 5.31
CA ASP A 164 10.32 -10.27 6.02
C ASP A 164 9.40 -10.75 7.15
N THR A 165 8.49 -9.91 7.67
CA THR A 165 7.50 -10.33 8.67
C THR A 165 6.23 -9.48 8.59
N VAL A 166 5.12 -10.11 8.19
CA VAL A 166 3.77 -9.56 8.38
C VAL A 166 3.42 -9.65 9.87
N PRO A 167 3.02 -8.55 10.54
CA PRO A 167 2.60 -8.58 11.94
C PRO A 167 1.43 -9.55 12.13
N PRO A 168 1.31 -10.26 13.27
CA PRO A 168 0.24 -11.24 13.47
C PRO A 168 -1.15 -10.60 13.45
N MET A 169 -2.17 -11.41 13.16
CA MET A 169 -3.56 -10.94 13.19
C MET A 169 -3.97 -10.44 14.58
N THR A 170 -3.60 -11.15 15.65
CA THR A 170 -3.79 -10.72 17.04
C THR A 170 -2.49 -10.94 17.79
N LEU A 171 -2.18 -10.08 18.77
CA LEU A 171 -1.02 -10.31 19.62
C LEU A 171 -1.14 -11.65 20.36
N PRO A 172 -0.03 -12.42 20.46
CA PRO A 172 0.00 -13.58 21.34
C PRO A 172 -0.35 -13.18 22.77
N GLY A 173 -1.14 -14.00 23.46
CA GLY A 173 -1.39 -13.82 24.89
C GLY A 173 -0.10 -13.93 25.70
N PRO A 174 -0.05 -13.36 26.92
CA PRO A 174 1.08 -13.59 27.81
C PRO A 174 1.26 -15.10 28.06
N PRO A 175 2.50 -15.59 28.17
CA PRO A 175 2.75 -16.99 28.47
C PRO A 175 2.06 -17.37 29.79
N PRO A 176 1.59 -18.63 29.94
CA PRO A 176 0.98 -19.07 31.17
C PRO A 176 1.95 -18.87 32.33
N SER A 177 1.51 -18.20 33.40
CA SER A 177 2.27 -18.08 34.64
C SER A 177 2.52 -19.49 35.16
N GLY A 178 3.77 -19.95 35.07
CA GLY A 178 4.17 -21.26 35.59
C GLY A 178 3.90 -21.32 37.09
N THR A 179 3.12 -22.33 37.50
CA THR A 179 2.96 -22.77 38.89
C THR A 179 3.90 -23.91 39.18
#